data_AF-A0A1Z5IS60-F1
#
_entry.id   AF-A0A1Z5IS60-F1
#
_cell.length_a   1.000
_cell.length_b   1.000
_cell.length_c   1.000
_cell.angle_alpha   90.00
_cell.angle_beta   90.00
_cell.angle_gamma   90.00
#
_symmetry.space_group_name_H-M   'P 1'
#
loop_
_entity.id
_entity.type
_entity.pdbx_description
1 polymer ?
#
loop_
_entity_poly.entity_id
_entity_poly.type
_entity_poly.pdbx_seq_one_letter_code
_entity_poly.pdbx_strand_id
1 'polypeptide(L)' 'MLKKVKEFSGFRDGELEELINHFVESNHVVLIDVKYQMVANNDGDSYSCVLLIYREAKQ' A
#
# COMPACT_ATOMS: atom_id res chain seq x y z
N MET A 1 7.84 1.37 19.44
CA MET A 1 8.47 1.77 18.17
C MET A 1 7.75 1.03 17.06
N LEU A 2 7.16 1.68 16.06
CA LEU A 2 6.51 0.97 14.95
C LEU A 2 6.42 1.87 13.71
N LYS A 3 7.15 1.47 12.66
CA LYS A 3 6.75 1.68 11.28
C LYS A 3 6.96 0.36 10.55
N LYS A 4 5.96 -0.51 10.56
CA LYS A 4 5.91 -1.60 9.58
C LYS A 4 5.49 -0.96 8.26
N VAL A 5 6.20 -1.30 7.19
CA VAL A 5 5.99 -0.73 5.86
C VAL A 5 5.74 -1.87 4.89
N LYS A 6 4.67 -1.77 4.10
CA LYS A 6 4.39 -2.68 3.00
C LYS A 6 4.31 -1.87 1.71
N GLU A 7 5.09 -2.30 0.72
CA GLU A 7 5.05 -1.74 -0.62
C GLU A 7 4.15 -2.57 -1.52
N PHE A 8 3.38 -1.88 -2.34
CA PHE A 8 2.57 -2.38 -3.42
C PHE A 8 3.05 -1.66 -4.68
N SER A 9 3.16 -2.35 -5.82
CA SER A 9 3.38 -1.74 -7.14
C SER A 9 2.65 -2.51 -8.25
N GLY A 10 2.32 -1.84 -9.36
CA GLY A 10 1.91 -2.50 -10.61
C GLY A 10 0.43 -2.87 -10.73
N PHE A 11 -0.46 -2.05 -10.16
CA PHE A 11 -1.92 -2.23 -10.22
C PHE A 11 -2.56 -1.19 -11.12
N ARG A 12 -3.76 -1.54 -11.60
CA ARG A 12 -4.63 -0.64 -12.36
C ARG A 12 -5.43 0.25 -11.43
N ASP A 13 -5.99 1.33 -11.97
CA ASP A 13 -6.92 2.18 -11.21
C ASP A 13 -8.07 1.35 -10.62
N GLY A 14 -8.30 1.49 -9.31
CA GLY A 14 -9.31 0.76 -8.55
C GLY A 14 -8.80 -0.49 -7.82
N GLU A 15 -7.86 -1.26 -8.40
CA GLU A 15 -7.35 -2.51 -7.78
C GLU A 15 -6.55 -2.26 -6.48
N LEU A 16 -5.92 -1.09 -6.40
CA LEU A 16 -5.12 -0.71 -5.25
C LEU A 16 -5.93 -0.62 -3.95
N GLU A 17 -7.11 -0.01 -4.00
CA GLU A 17 -7.92 0.20 -2.80
C GLU A 17 -8.40 -1.14 -2.23
N GLU A 18 -8.80 -2.06 -3.10
CA GLU A 18 -9.16 -3.44 -2.73
C GLU A 18 -7.98 -4.17 -2.08
N LEU A 19 -6.77 -4.04 -2.64
CA LEU A 19 -5.56 -4.66 -2.08
C LEU A 19 -5.20 -4.13 -0.70
N ILE A 20 -5.32 -2.81 -0.49
CA ILE A 20 -5.07 -2.16 0.80
C ILE A 20 -6.08 -2.66 1.84
N ASN A 21 -7.38 -2.63 1.51
CA ASN A 21 -8.44 -3.05 2.42
C ASN A 21 -8.29 -4.52 2.80
N HIS A 22 -8.07 -5.39 1.80
CA HIS A 22 -7.83 -6.82 2.03
C HIS A 22 -6.62 -7.08 2.94
N PHE A 23 -5.52 -6.33 2.74
CA PHE A 23 -4.34 -6.43 3.59
C PHE A 23 -4.63 -6.00 5.04
N VAL A 24 -5.33 -4.89 5.23
CA VAL A 24 -5.67 -4.35 6.55
C VAL A 24 -6.50 -5.34 7.35
N GLU A 25 -7.56 -5.88 6.73
CA GLU A 25 -8.47 -6.85 7.34
C GLU A 25 -7.77 -8.17 7.67
N SER A 26 -7.06 -8.75 6.69
CA SER A 26 -6.46 -10.08 6.83
C SER A 26 -5.30 -10.14 7.83
N ASN A 27 -4.63 -9.02 8.07
CA ASN A 27 -3.49 -8.96 8.98
C ASN A 27 -3.84 -8.38 10.36
N HIS A 28 -5.11 -8.00 10.57
CA HIS A 28 -5.56 -7.29 11.79
C HIS A 28 -4.64 -6.11 12.12
N VAL A 29 -4.37 -5.26 11.12
CA VAL A 29 -3.51 -4.09 11.29
C VAL A 29 -4.32 -2.81 11.32
N VAL A 30 -3.79 -1.78 11.97
CA VAL A 30 -4.30 -0.42 11.91
C VAL A 30 -3.42 0.36 10.95
N LEU A 31 -4.02 0.86 9.88
CA LEU A 31 -3.39 1.76 8.94
C LEU A 31 -3.06 3.09 9.62
N ILE A 32 -1.81 3.54 9.50
CA ILE A 32 -1.34 4.81 10.08
C ILE A 32 -1.26 5.88 8.99
N ASP A 33 -0.69 5.53 7.84
CA ASP A 33 -0.46 6.47 6.73
C ASP A 33 -0.28 5.69 5.41
N VAL A 34 -0.53 6.35 4.29
CA VAL A 34 -0.35 5.79 2.94
C VAL A 34 0.35 6.82 2.06
N LYS A 35 1.49 6.44 1.48
CA LYS A 35 2.23 7.29 0.56
C LYS A 35 2.14 6.75 -0.86
N TYR A 36 1.83 7.64 -1.78
CA TYR A 36 1.74 7.36 -3.20
C TYR A 36 2.96 7.93 -3.91
N GLN A 37 3.56 7.13 -4.78
CA GLN A 37 4.63 7.56 -5.66
C GLN A 37 4.32 7.09 -7.07
N MET A 38 4.20 8.02 -8.01
CA MET A 38 4.17 7.68 -9.43
C MET A 38 5.59 7.30 -9.86
N VAL A 39 5.75 6.11 -10.43
CA VAL A 39 7.01 5.64 -10.98
C VAL A 39 6.80 5.39 -12.47
N ALA A 40 7.58 6.07 -13.30
CA ALA A 40 7.62 5.79 -14.73
C ALA A 40 8.53 4.57 -14.96
N ASN A 41 8.10 3.62 -15.80
CA ASN A 41 9.00 2.60 -16.34
C ASN A 41 9.83 3.19 -17.52
N ASN A 42 10.74 2.38 -18.05
CA ASN A 42 11.58 2.75 -19.19
C ASN A 42 10.79 2.93 -20.50
N ASP A 43 9.54 2.48 -20.56
CA ASP A 43 8.66 2.57 -21.72
C ASP A 43 7.76 3.82 -21.67
N GLY A 44 7.87 4.64 -20.61
CA GLY A 44 7.07 5.85 -20.42
C GLY A 44 5.70 5.60 -19.79
N ASP A 45 5.36 4.35 -19.51
CA ASP A 45 4.14 4.01 -18.78
C ASP A 45 4.33 4.34 -17.30
N SER A 46 3.41 5.12 -16.75
CA SER A 46 3.40 5.46 -15.32
C SER A 46 2.62 4.41 -14.55
N TYR A 47 3.23 3.81 -13.53
CA TYR A 47 2.54 2.98 -12.55
C TYR A 47 2.58 3.64 -11.18
N SER A 48 1.53 3.43 -10.41
CA SER A 48 1.45 3.86 -9.03
C SER A 48 2.17 2.84 -8.14
N CYS A 49 3.11 3.32 -7.33
CA CYS A 49 3.65 2.59 -6.18
C CYS A 49 3.02 3.16 -4.91
N VAL A 50 2.64 2.28 -3.98
CA VAL A 50 2.02 2.67 -2.72
C VAL A 50 2.70 2.02 -1.53
N LEU A 51 3.06 2.85 -0.57
CA LEU A 51 3.69 2.47 0.69
C LEU A 51 2.68 2.61 1.83
N LEU A 52 2.27 1.50 2.42
CA LEU A 52 1.41 1.48 3.60
C LEU A 52 2.29 1.50 4.85
N ILE A 53 2.05 2.47 5.71
CA ILE A 53 2.64 2.56 7.04
C ILE A 53 1.57 2.10 8.03
N TYR A 54 1.86 1.06 8.80
CA TYR A 54 0.87 0.43 9.68
C TYR A 54 1.48 -0.07 11.00
N ARG A 55 0.59 -0.48 11.89
CA ARG A 55 0.91 -1.24 13.12
C ARG A 55 -0.08 -2.37 13.32
N GLU A 56 0.29 -3.39 14.08
CA GLU A 56 -0.65 -4.42 14.52
C GLU A 56 -1.74 -3.80 15.41
N ALA A 57 -2.99 -4.24 15.23
CA ALA A 57 -4.05 -3.97 16.18
C ALA A 57 -3.73 -4.72 17.47
N LYS A 58 -3.86 -4.05 18.62
CA LYS A 58 -3.83 -4.75 19.91
C LYS A 58 -5.16 -5.48 20.04
N GLN A 59 -5.11 -6.79 20.25
CA GLN A 59 -6.26 -7.57 20.67
C GLN A 59 -6.70 -7.14 22.07
#